data_AF-Q8CYT4-F1
#
_entry.id   AF-Q8CYT4-F1
#
_cell.length_a   1.000
_cell.length_b   1.000
_cell.length_c   1.000
_cell.angle_alpha   90.00
_cell.angle_beta   90.00
_cell.angle_gamma   90.00
#
_symmetry.space_group_name_H-M   'P 1'
#
loop_
_entity.id
_entity.type
_entity.pdbx_description
1 polymer ?
#
loop_
_entity_poly.entity_id
_entity_poly.type
_entity_poly.pdbx_seq_one_letter_code
_entity_poly.pdbx_strand_id
1 'polypeptide(L)'
;MWLIILWNAKPDTPLFNFKDEVIKYKTYEPFESSIKRVNTTIKNGSKGKTLTEMINGYRADNDIRDEICNFNILKNKIRDMKDQQGNTMESYF
;
A
#
# COMPACT_ATOMS: atom_id res chain seq x y z
N MET A 1 3.86 -5.57 -4.44
CA MET A 1 3.52 -5.99 -5.81
C MET A 1 2.09 -5.61 -6.19
N TRP A 2 1.11 -5.71 -5.29
CA TRP A 2 -0.31 -5.44 -5.59
C TRP A 2 -0.58 -4.16 -6.36
N LEU A 3 0.00 -3.01 -5.99
CA LEU A 3 -0.26 -1.75 -6.71
C LEU A 3 0.15 -1.78 -8.18
N ILE A 4 1.21 -2.52 -8.53
CA ILE A 4 1.64 -2.69 -9.92
C ILE A 4 0.62 -3.54 -10.67
N ILE A 5 0.11 -4.60 -10.03
CA ILE A 5 -0.91 -5.49 -10.61
C ILE A 5 -2.23 -4.73 -10.78
N LEU A 6 -2.72 -4.09 -9.72
CA LEU A 6 -4.00 -3.40 -9.65
C LEU A 6 -4.11 -2.23 -10.64
N TRP A 7 -3.02 -1.50 -10.86
CA TRP A 7 -3.00 -0.38 -11.81
C TRP A 7 -2.31 -0.68 -13.13
N ASN A 8 -1.93 -1.94 -13.38
CA ASN A 8 -1.17 -2.34 -14.58
C ASN A 8 0.02 -1.40 -14.85
N ALA A 9 0.79 -1.11 -13.80
CA ALA A 9 1.81 -0.08 -13.83
C ALA A 9 2.96 -0.48 -14.76
N LYS A 10 3.32 0.42 -15.68
CA LYS A 10 4.40 0.19 -16.65
C LYS A 10 5.78 0.28 -15.97
N PRO A 11 6.80 -0.40 -16.53
CA PRO A 11 8.20 -0.11 -16.22
C PRO A 11 8.52 1.38 -16.38
N ASP A 12 9.57 1.84 -15.71
CA ASP A 12 10.04 3.24 -15.75
C ASP A 12 9.03 4.28 -15.24
N THR A 13 8.06 3.85 -14.44
CA THR A 13 7.14 4.74 -13.72
C THR A 13 7.56 4.92 -12.26
N PRO A 14 7.20 6.04 -11.61
CA PRO A 14 7.51 6.26 -10.19
C PRO A 14 7.00 5.13 -9.28
N LEU A 15 5.88 4.49 -9.63
CA LEU A 15 5.34 3.36 -8.90
C LEU A 15 6.20 2.09 -9.06
N PHE A 16 6.82 1.90 -10.23
CA PHE A 16 7.72 0.78 -10.46
C PHE A 16 9.03 0.97 -9.68
N ASN A 17 9.60 2.18 -9.66
CA ASN A 17 10.79 2.47 -8.84
C ASN A 17 10.54 2.22 -7.35
N PHE A 18 9.31 2.44 -6.88
CA PHE A 18 8.92 2.16 -5.51
C PHE A 18 9.01 0.66 -5.15
N LYS A 19 8.80 -0.23 -6.14
CA LYS A 19 8.97 -1.68 -5.96
C LYS A 19 10.38 -2.02 -5.48
N ASP A 20 11.38 -1.38 -6.08
CA ASP A 20 12.77 -1.73 -5.85
C ASP A 20 13.23 -1.26 -4.48
N GLU A 21 12.74 -0.10 -4.01
CA GLU A 21 12.92 0.34 -2.63
C GLU A 21 12.31 -0.66 -1.63
N VAL A 22 11.06 -1.07 -1.83
CA VAL A 22 10.38 -2.02 -0.93
C VAL A 22 11.10 -3.37 -0.90
N ILE A 23 11.57 -3.86 -2.04
CA ILE A 23 12.31 -5.12 -2.12
C ILE A 23 13.66 -4.99 -1.39
N LYS A 24 14.38 -3.88 -1.59
CA LYS A 24 15.68 -3.63 -0.97
C LYS A 24 15.59 -3.61 0.56
N TYR A 25 14.53 -3.04 1.11
CA TYR A 25 14.36 -2.89 2.56
C TYR A 25 13.38 -3.90 3.18
N LYS A 26 13.10 -5.03 2.51
CA LYS A 26 12.07 -6.00 2.94
C LYS A 26 12.27 -6.60 4.34
N THR A 27 13.50 -6.62 4.85
CA THR A 27 13.84 -7.14 6.19
C THR A 27 13.89 -6.06 7.27
N TYR A 28 13.70 -4.80 6.91
CA TYR A 28 13.71 -3.66 7.82
C TYR A 28 12.28 -3.28 8.19
N GLU A 29 12.16 -2.58 9.32
CA GLU A 29 10.91 -1.90 9.64
C GLU A 29 10.57 -0.87 8.55
N PRO A 30 9.32 -0.80 8.05
CA PRO A 30 9.01 0.11 6.96
C PRO A 30 9.15 1.57 7.38
N PHE A 31 9.87 2.35 6.59
CA PHE A 31 10.06 3.79 6.81
C PHE A 31 8.72 4.54 6.74
N GLU A 32 8.52 5.52 7.64
CA GLU A 32 7.28 6.30 7.65
C GLU A 32 7.02 7.02 6.32
N SER A 33 8.05 7.57 5.69
CA SER A 33 7.96 8.22 4.39
C SER A 33 7.43 7.27 3.32
N SER A 34 7.90 6.03 3.30
CA SER A 34 7.42 4.98 2.40
C SER A 34 5.97 4.61 2.69
N ILE A 35 5.60 4.44 3.96
CA ILE A 35 4.21 4.14 4.37
C ILE A 35 3.27 5.25 3.91
N LYS A 36 3.59 6.52 4.22
CA LYS A 36 2.79 7.69 3.82
C LYS A 36 2.64 7.77 2.31
N ARG A 37 3.74 7.56 1.57
CA ARG A 37 3.73 7.59 0.10
C ARG A 37 2.81 6.51 -0.48
N VAL A 38 2.89 5.27 0.00
CA VAL A 38 2.02 4.17 -0.46
C VAL A 38 0.57 4.46 -0.15
N ASN A 39 0.27 4.88 1.07
CA ASN A 39 -1.09 5.20 1.48
C ASN A 39 -1.71 6.30 0.61
N THR A 40 -0.96 7.37 0.35
CA THR A 40 -1.39 8.45 -0.55
C THR A 40 -1.60 7.96 -1.98
N THR A 41 -0.72 7.07 -2.46
CA THR A 41 -0.86 6.48 -3.80
C THR A 41 -2.17 5.67 -3.88
N ILE A 42 -2.47 4.84 -2.87
CA ILE A 42 -3.73 4.08 -2.81
C ILE A 42 -4.92 5.02 -2.75
N LYS A 43 -4.92 5.98 -1.83
CA LYS A 43 -5.99 6.97 -1.69
C LYS A 43 -6.34 7.64 -3.02
N ASN A 44 -5.33 8.08 -3.75
CA ASN A 44 -5.52 8.81 -5.01
C ASN A 44 -5.95 7.90 -6.17
N GLY A 45 -5.48 6.65 -6.22
CA GLY A 45 -5.73 5.74 -7.34
C GLY A 45 -6.88 4.75 -7.17
N SER A 46 -7.43 4.61 -5.96
CA SER A 46 -8.41 3.55 -5.62
C SER A 46 -9.88 3.98 -5.70
N LYS A 47 -10.17 5.26 -5.94
CA LYS A 47 -11.53 5.83 -5.85
C LYS A 47 -12.19 5.60 -4.47
N GLY A 48 -11.40 5.76 -3.40
CA GLY A 48 -11.87 5.67 -2.02
C GLY A 48 -11.86 4.26 -1.43
N LYS A 49 -11.34 3.26 -2.15
CA LYS A 49 -11.19 1.89 -1.63
C LYS A 49 -9.84 1.67 -0.98
N THR A 50 -9.81 0.88 0.07
CA THR A 50 -8.57 0.36 0.65
C THR A 50 -7.94 -0.68 -0.27
N LEU A 51 -6.64 -0.91 -0.10
CA LEU A 51 -5.91 -1.98 -0.80
C LEU A 51 -6.50 -3.35 -0.48
N THR A 52 -6.88 -3.59 0.78
CA THR A 52 -7.59 -4.79 1.21
C THR A 52 -8.89 -5.01 0.43
N GLU A 53 -9.73 -3.98 0.29
CA GLU A 53 -10.98 -4.08 -0.48
C GLU A 53 -10.73 -4.36 -1.96
N MET A 54 -9.73 -3.69 -2.55
CA MET A 54 -9.35 -3.96 -3.95
C MET A 54 -8.93 -5.42 -4.13
N ILE A 55 -8.06 -5.95 -3.27
CA ILE A 55 -7.60 -7.35 -3.34
C ILE A 55 -8.74 -8.33 -3.10
N ASN A 56 -9.64 -8.04 -2.15
CA ASN A 56 -10.81 -8.88 -1.90
C ASN A 56 -11.73 -9.00 -3.12
N GLY A 57 -11.79 -7.97 -3.97
CA GLY A 57 -12.47 -8.07 -5.27
C GLY A 57 -11.86 -9.15 -6.17
N TYR A 58 -10.52 -9.25 -6.22
CA TYR A 58 -9.83 -10.28 -7.01
C TYR A 58 -9.89 -11.68 -6.37
N ARG A 59 -10.02 -11.77 -5.04
CA ARG A 59 -10.18 -13.06 -4.35
C ARG A 59 -11.41 -13.84 -4.77
N ALA A 60 -12.46 -13.15 -5.21
CA ALA A 60 -13.67 -13.81 -5.71
C ALA A 60 -13.35 -14.79 -6.85
N ASP A 61 -12.35 -14.46 -7.66
CA ASP A 61 -11.98 -15.21 -8.86
C ASP A 61 -10.60 -15.89 -8.76
N ASN A 62 -9.90 -15.77 -7.62
CA ASN A 62 -8.51 -16.22 -7.47
C ASN A 62 -8.20 -16.77 -6.06
N ASP A 63 -7.36 -17.79 -5.97
CA ASP A 63 -6.86 -18.32 -4.71
C ASP A 63 -5.68 -17.48 -4.17
N ILE A 64 -6.02 -16.37 -3.49
CA ILE A 64 -5.05 -15.45 -2.90
C ILE A 64 -4.97 -15.69 -1.39
N ARG A 65 -3.85 -16.27 -0.94
CA ARG A 65 -3.58 -16.56 0.48
C ARG A 65 -3.57 -15.30 1.36
N ASP A 66 -4.18 -15.39 2.53
CA ASP A 66 -4.24 -14.32 3.55
C ASP A 66 -2.86 -13.82 3.98
N GLU A 67 -1.92 -14.74 4.12
CA GLU A 67 -0.53 -14.49 4.53
C GLU A 67 0.15 -13.40 3.67
N ILE A 68 -0.18 -13.39 2.37
CA ILE A 68 0.45 -12.51 1.37
C ILE A 68 -0.19 -11.11 1.39
N CYS A 69 -1.36 -10.97 2.00
CA CYS A 69 -2.19 -9.76 2.00
C CYS A 69 -2.44 -9.22 3.41
N ASN A 70 -1.53 -9.48 4.36
CA ASN A 70 -1.64 -8.93 5.70
C ASN A 70 -0.93 -7.57 5.80
N PHE A 71 -1.72 -6.50 5.91
CA PHE A 71 -1.22 -5.13 6.04
C PHE A 71 -1.36 -4.55 7.46
N ASN A 72 -1.58 -5.39 8.49
CA ASN A 72 -1.85 -4.92 9.85
C ASN A 72 -0.73 -4.03 10.41
N ILE A 73 0.54 -4.37 10.13
CA ILE A 73 1.69 -3.54 10.55
C ILE A 73 1.58 -2.13 9.94
N LEU A 74 1.23 -2.04 8.65
CA LEU A 74 1.11 -0.76 7.94
C LEU A 74 -0.11 0.03 8.43
N LYS A 75 -1.25 -0.64 8.65
CA LYS A 75 -2.48 -0.07 9.22
C LYS A 75 -2.24 0.54 10.59
N ASN A 76 -1.56 -0.21 11.47
CA ASN A 76 -1.25 0.24 12.82
C ASN A 76 -0.30 1.42 12.79
N LYS A 77 0.81 1.31 12.03
CA LYS A 77 1.80 2.38 11.92
C LYS A 77 1.19 3.69 11.41
N ILE A 78 0.37 3.64 10.36
CA ILE A 78 -0.17 4.87 9.79
C ILE A 78 -1.22 5.55 10.68
N ARG A 79 -1.97 4.78 11.46
CA ARG A 79 -2.94 5.32 12.42
C ARG A 79 -2.28 6.19 13.48
N ASP A 80 -1.02 5.91 13.81
CA ASP A 80 -0.26 6.69 14.79
C ASP A 80 0.44 7.90 14.13
N MET A 81 0.44 8.00 12.79
CA MET A 81 1.06 9.09 12.05
C MET A 81 0.15 10.31 11.90
N LYS A 82 0.79 11.48 11.87
CA LYS A 82 0.15 12.76 11.55
C LYS A 82 0.50 13.25 10.15
N ASP A 83 -0.47 13.91 9.52
CA ASP A 83 -0.24 14.71 8.33
C ASP A 83 0.46 16.04 8.65
N GLN A 84 0.68 16.88 7.64
CA GLN A 84 1.34 18.18 7.81
C GLN A 84 0.53 19.17 8.65
N GLN A 85 -0.78 18.92 8.84
CA GLN A 85 -1.70 19.75 9.62
C GLN A 85 -1.91 19.21 11.04
N GLY A 86 -1.26 18.10 11.40
CA GLY A 86 -1.40 17.45 12.71
C GLY A 86 -2.60 16.51 12.81
N ASN A 87 -3.33 16.24 11.72
CA ASN A 87 -4.46 15.32 11.73
C ASN A 87 -3.97 13.88 11.65
N THR A 88 -4.70 12.97 12.29
CA THR A 88 -4.44 11.53 12.14
C THR A 88 -4.66 11.10 10.69
N MET A 89 -3.72 10.33 10.15
CA MET A 89 -3.84 9.82 8.79
C MET A 89 -4.81 8.64 8.72
N GLU A 90 -5.76 8.71 7.80
CA GLU A 90 -6.62 7.56 7.46
C GLU A 90 -5.82 6.50 6.70
N SER A 91 -6.07 5.24 7.04
CA SER A 91 -5.43 4.09 6.42
C SER A 91 -6.20 3.62 5.20
N TYR A 92 -5.49 3.52 4.07
CA TYR A 92 -5.98 2.96 2.81
C TYR A 92 -5.37 1.59 2.50
N PHE A 93 -4.77 0.93 3.49
CA PHE A 93 -4.23 -0.43 3.33
C PHE A 93 -5.32 -1.50 3.45
#